data_AF-A0A4Y2BHC9-F1
#
_entry.id   AF-A0A4Y2BHC9-F1
#
_cell.length_a   1.000
_cell.length_b   1.000
_cell.length_c   1.000
_cell.angle_alpha   90.00
_cell.angle_beta   90.00
_cell.angle_gamma   90.00
#
_symmetry.space_group_name_H-M   'P 1'
#
loop_
_entity.id
_entity.type
_entity.pdbx_description
1 polymer ?
#
loop_
_entity_poly.entity_id
_entity_poly.type
_entity_poly.pdbx_seq_one_letter_code
_entity_poly.pdbx_strand_id
1 'polypeptide(L)'
;MVVSGLPIPNGDKHAGEIASMALHLLEAIKMFPLRYKPDDTLMLRIGIHSGAVCAGVVGRKMPRYCLFGDTVNTASRMESTGLPLRVHCSESCRNLLEKLGGYVLEERGLVNIK
;
A
#
# COMPACT_ATOMS: atom_id res chain seq x y z
N MET A 1 -7.21 -2.65 -2.75
CA MET A 1 -6.61 -2.80 -1.41
C MET A 1 -6.08 -4.21 -1.30
N VAL A 2 -4.81 -4.37 -0.90
CA VAL A 2 -4.13 -5.66 -0.73
C VAL A 2 -3.44 -5.64 0.63
N VAL A 3 -3.30 -6.79 1.27
CA VAL A 3 -2.67 -6.96 2.58
C VAL A 3 -1.74 -8.16 2.54
N SER A 4 -0.65 -8.10 3.31
CA SER A 4 0.25 -9.22 3.56
C SER A 4 0.37 -9.45 5.07
N GLY A 5 0.68 -10.69 5.48
CA GLY A 5 0.65 -11.13 6.88
C GLY A 5 -0.71 -11.60 7.37
N LEU A 6 -1.69 -11.75 6.47
CA LEU A 6 -3.02 -12.30 6.75
C LEU A 6 -3.47 -13.30 5.67
N PRO A 7 -4.21 -14.36 6.05
CA PRO A 7 -4.51 -14.76 7.43
C PRO A 7 -3.31 -15.41 8.15
N ILE A 8 -2.25 -15.73 7.41
CA ILE A 8 -1.04 -16.35 7.91
C ILE A 8 0.00 -15.25 8.15
N PRO A 9 0.50 -15.08 9.38
CA PRO A 9 1.57 -14.14 9.68
C PRO A 9 2.87 -14.54 8.97
N ASN A 10 3.59 -13.57 8.39
CA ASN A 10 4.88 -13.78 7.72
C ASN A 10 6.01 -12.90 8.31
N GLY A 11 5.82 -12.39 9.53
CA GLY A 11 6.77 -11.49 10.21
C GLY A 11 7.02 -10.22 9.41
N ASP A 12 8.22 -9.65 9.49
CA ASP A 12 8.55 -8.37 8.85
C ASP A 12 8.45 -8.41 7.30
N LYS A 13 8.40 -9.62 6.70
CA LYS A 13 8.32 -9.80 5.24
C LYS A 13 7.05 -9.19 4.62
N HIS A 14 5.98 -9.00 5.39
CA HIS A 14 4.76 -8.38 4.84
C HIS A 14 5.02 -7.01 4.21
N ALA A 15 5.94 -6.23 4.79
CA ALA A 15 6.25 -4.89 4.30
C ALA A 15 6.93 -4.98 2.93
N GLY A 16 7.92 -5.88 2.80
CA GLY A 16 8.63 -6.12 1.55
C GLY A 16 7.74 -6.65 0.44
N GLU A 17 6.86 -7.63 0.72
CA GLU A 17 5.94 -8.17 -0.29
C GLU A 17 5.01 -7.09 -0.86
N ILE A 18 4.46 -6.23 0.01
CA ILE A 18 3.58 -5.13 -0.40
C ILE A 18 4.37 -4.04 -1.14
N ALA A 19 5.56 -3.69 -0.68
CA ALA A 19 6.41 -2.71 -1.35
C ALA A 19 6.84 -3.18 -2.75
N SER A 20 7.28 -4.44 -2.89
CA SER A 20 7.65 -5.01 -4.19
C SER A 20 6.45 -5.09 -5.13
N MET A 21 5.28 -5.50 -4.63
CA MET A 21 4.05 -5.47 -5.43
C MET A 21 3.71 -4.05 -5.91
N ALA A 22 3.83 -3.05 -5.03
CA ALA A 22 3.56 -1.66 -5.39
C ALA A 22 4.50 -1.15 -6.49
N LEU A 23 5.79 -1.48 -6.41
CA LEU A 23 6.77 -1.13 -7.45
C LEU A 23 6.47 -1.81 -8.78
N HIS A 24 6.16 -3.12 -8.77
CA HIS A 24 5.77 -3.85 -9.98
C HIS A 24 4.49 -3.26 -10.62
N LEU A 25 3.52 -2.83 -9.82
CA LEU A 25 2.31 -2.18 -10.33
C LEU A 25 2.62 -0.84 -11.02
N LEU A 26 3.50 -0.02 -10.43
CA LEU A 26 3.92 1.23 -11.05
C LEU A 26 4.66 1.00 -12.39
N GLU A 27 5.47 -0.06 -12.47
CA GLU A 27 6.16 -0.42 -13.71
C GLU A 27 5.19 -0.94 -14.77
N ALA A 28 4.25 -1.81 -14.40
CA ALA A 28 3.24 -2.35 -15.31
C ALA A 28 2.36 -1.24 -15.93
N ILE A 29 2.03 -0.21 -15.15
CA ILE A 29 1.17 0.89 -15.61
C ILE A 29 1.86 1.77 -16.65
N LYS A 30 3.18 1.93 -16.59
CA LYS A 30 3.93 2.66 -17.62
C LYS A 30 3.81 2.00 -19.00
N MET A 31 3.60 0.68 -19.03
CA MET A 31 3.45 -0.09 -20.26
C MET A 31 1.99 -0.28 -20.68
N PHE A 32 1.02 0.31 -19.98
CA PHE A 32 -0.40 0.10 -20.24
C PHE A 32 -1.01 1.26 -21.04
N PRO A 33 -1.17 1.13 -22.38
CA PRO A 33 -1.79 2.16 -23.18
C PRO A 33 -3.30 2.22 -22.94
N LEU A 34 -3.83 3.43 -22.74
CA LEU A 34 -5.27 3.65 -22.66
C LEU A 34 -5.87 3.60 -24.06
N ARG A 35 -6.70 2.57 -24.33
CA ARG A 35 -7.32 2.34 -25.65
C ARG A 35 -8.11 3.54 -26.19
N TYR A 36 -8.70 4.34 -25.31
CA TYR A 36 -9.53 5.49 -25.68
C TYR A 36 -8.76 6.82 -25.66
N LYS A 37 -7.51 6.84 -25.17
CA LYS A 37 -6.63 8.01 -25.10
C LYS A 37 -5.15 7.59 -25.13
N PRO A 38 -4.58 7.33 -26.30
CA PRO A 38 -3.23 6.79 -26.43
C PRO A 38 -2.13 7.68 -25.83
N ASP A 39 -2.35 9.00 -25.81
CA ASP A 39 -1.38 10.00 -25.33
C ASP A 39 -1.46 10.22 -23.81
N ASP A 40 -2.52 9.76 -23.15
CA ASP A 40 -2.67 9.90 -21.70
C ASP A 40 -2.04 8.70 -20.99
N THR A 41 -1.18 8.98 -20.01
CA THR A 41 -0.63 7.94 -19.11
C THR A 41 -1.51 7.80 -17.88
N LEU A 42 -1.86 6.56 -17.51
CA LEU A 42 -2.59 6.29 -16.28
C LEU A 42 -1.69 6.64 -15.07
N MET A 43 -2.13 7.59 -14.24
CA MET A 43 -1.40 8.01 -13.06
C MET A 43 -1.89 7.26 -11.82
N LEU A 44 -1.12 6.28 -11.34
CA LEU A 44 -1.44 5.55 -10.11
C LEU A 44 -0.83 6.23 -8.88
N ARG A 45 -1.58 6.28 -7.79
CA ARG A 45 -1.08 6.61 -6.45
C ARG A 45 -1.14 5.36 -5.58
N ILE A 46 -0.09 5.12 -4.80
CA ILE A 46 -0.03 3.97 -3.89
C ILE A 46 0.37 4.46 -2.50
N GLY A 47 -0.41 4.07 -1.50
CA GLY A 47 -0.09 4.27 -0.08
C GLY A 47 0.12 2.94 0.62
N ILE A 48 1.20 2.83 1.39
CA ILE A 48 1.51 1.62 2.17
C ILE A 48 1.73 2.00 3.64
N HIS A 49 1.22 1.16 4.53
CA HIS A 49 1.34 1.33 5.97
C HIS A 49 1.45 -0.05 6.63
N SER A 50 2.14 -0.10 7.76
CA SER A 50 2.33 -1.33 8.55
C SER A 50 1.89 -1.07 9.98
N GLY A 51 1.03 -1.95 10.50
CA GLY A 51 0.43 -1.83 11.82
C GLY A 51 -0.52 -3.00 12.11
N ALA A 52 -1.01 -3.05 13.36
CA ALA A 52 -1.97 -4.08 13.78
C ALA A 52 -3.35 -3.86 13.16
N VAL A 53 -4.05 -4.93 12.81
CA VAL A 53 -5.38 -4.87 12.19
C VAL A 53 -6.25 -6.01 12.70
N CYS A 54 -7.55 -5.75 12.84
CA CYS A 54 -8.53 -6.78 13.14
C CYS A 54 -9.14 -7.27 11.83
N ALA A 55 -9.15 -8.58 11.60
CA ALA A 55 -9.78 -9.18 10.43
C ALA A 55 -10.86 -10.18 10.84
N GLY A 56 -11.93 -10.27 10.05
CA GLY A 56 -13.03 -11.18 10.34
C GLY A 56 -14.03 -11.30 9.19
N VAL A 57 -14.92 -12.28 9.28
CA VAL A 57 -15.98 -12.47 8.31
C VAL A 57 -17.26 -11.78 8.80
N VAL A 58 -17.79 -10.86 8.00
CA VAL A 58 -18.98 -10.08 8.32
C VAL A 58 -20.14 -10.49 7.42
N GLY A 59 -21.30 -10.71 8.03
CA GLY A 59 -22.56 -11.04 7.36
C GLY A 59 -22.89 -12.53 7.38
N ARG A 60 -24.16 -12.87 7.65
CA ARG A 60 -24.66 -14.26 7.68
C ARG A 60 -25.11 -14.76 6.30
N LYS A 61 -25.82 -13.93 5.53
CA LYS A 61 -26.34 -14.29 4.19
C LYS A 61 -25.30 -14.10 3.08
N MET A 62 -24.43 -13.09 3.23
CA MET A 62 -23.33 -12.81 2.31
C MET A 62 -22.06 -12.53 3.12
N PRO A 63 -21.35 -13.59 3.56
CA PRO A 63 -20.13 -13.44 4.34
C PRO A 63 -19.03 -12.76 3.51
N ARG A 64 -18.43 -11.68 4.04
CA ARG A 64 -17.30 -10.98 3.43
C ARG A 64 -16.14 -10.92 4.42
N TYR A 65 -14.94 -11.23 3.95
CA TYR A 65 -13.73 -11.04 4.74
C TYR A 65 -13.38 -9.55 4.78
N CYS A 66 -13.42 -8.96 5.96
CA CYS A 66 -13.27 -7.53 6.19
C CYS A 66 -12.10 -7.28 7.14
N LEU A 67 -11.38 -6.19 6.88
CA LEU A 67 -10.33 -5.67 7.74
C LEU A 67 -10.79 -4.37 8.39
N PHE A 68 -10.47 -4.21 9.67
CA PHE A 68 -10.86 -3.08 10.50
C PHE A 68 -9.69 -2.58 11.35
N GLY A 69 -9.68 -1.29 11.64
CA GLY A 69 -8.71 -0.65 12.52
C GLY A 69 -8.01 0.52 11.87
N ASP A 70 -7.28 1.28 12.68
CA ASP A 70 -6.63 2.51 12.26
C ASP A 70 -5.52 2.30 11.24
N THR A 71 -4.93 1.11 11.18
CA THR A 71 -3.97 0.72 10.14
C THR A 71 -4.58 0.84 8.74
N VAL A 72 -5.84 0.46 8.57
CA VAL A 72 -6.54 0.53 7.27
C VAL A 72 -6.80 1.99 6.89
N ASN A 73 -7.22 2.80 7.86
CA ASN A 73 -7.46 4.22 7.68
C ASN A 73 -6.16 4.97 7.37
N THR A 74 -5.08 4.65 8.08
CA THR A 74 -3.75 5.26 7.89
C THR A 74 -3.17 4.90 6.53
N ALA A 75 -3.31 3.64 6.08
CA ALA A 75 -2.93 3.24 4.72
C ALA A 75 -3.69 4.04 3.64
N SER A 76 -5.01 4.25 3.83
CA SER A 76 -5.81 5.08 2.93
C SER A 76 -5.37 6.54 2.94
N ARG A 77 -4.92 7.08 4.08
CA ARG A 77 -4.35 8.42 4.17
C ARG A 77 -2.99 8.51 3.47
N MET A 78 -2.17 7.46 3.54
CA MET A 78 -0.90 7.42 2.80
C MET A 78 -1.15 7.48 1.28
N GLU A 79 -2.19 6.80 0.80
CA GLU A 79 -2.55 6.79 -0.62
C GLU A 79 -3.12 8.14 -1.06
N SER A 80 -4.11 8.65 -0.34
CA SER A 80 -4.82 9.88 -0.73
C SER A 80 -3.94 11.14 -0.67
N THR A 81 -2.97 11.17 0.25
CA THR A 81 -1.96 12.26 0.34
C THR A 81 -0.75 12.00 -0.55
N GLY A 82 -0.64 10.85 -1.20
CA GLY A 82 0.48 10.48 -2.05
C GLY A 82 0.56 11.30 -3.35
N LEU A 83 1.77 11.43 -3.88
CA LEU A 83 1.98 12.01 -5.21
C LEU A 83 1.68 10.98 -6.31
N PRO A 84 1.18 11.41 -7.48
CA PRO A 84 1.04 10.54 -8.65
C PRO A 84 2.35 9.83 -9.01
N LEU A 85 2.23 8.57 -9.44
CA LEU A 85 3.33 7.69 -9.86
C LEU A 85 4.41 7.45 -8.79
N ARG A 86 4.07 7.66 -7.52
CA ARG A 86 4.94 7.36 -6.37
C ARG A 86 4.27 6.42 -5.38
N VAL A 87 5.08 5.67 -4.66
CA VAL A 87 4.66 4.90 -3.47
C VAL A 87 4.94 5.76 -2.24
N HIS A 88 3.91 6.00 -1.44
CA HIS A 88 4.01 6.76 -0.20
C HIS A 88 3.88 5.80 0.98
N CYS A 89 4.86 5.81 1.88
CA CYS A 89 4.89 4.91 3.04
C CYS A 89 4.89 5.67 4.35
N SER A 90 4.27 5.10 5.38
CA SER A 90 4.41 5.59 6.76
C SER A 90 5.79 5.28 7.33
N GLU A 91 6.16 5.99 8.39
CA GLU A 91 7.38 5.73 9.17
C GLU A 91 7.47 4.28 9.67
N SER A 92 6.36 3.73 10.18
CA SER A 92 6.33 2.32 10.62
C SER A 92 6.68 1.33 9.52
N CYS A 93 6.24 1.58 8.28
CA CYS A 93 6.56 0.73 7.14
C CYS A 93 7.99 0.96 6.66
N ARG A 94 8.44 2.22 6.65
CA ARG A 94 9.83 2.62 6.34
C ARG A 94 10.82 1.84 7.20
N ASN A 95 10.62 1.80 8.53
CA ASN A 95 11.52 1.13 9.46
C ASN A 95 11.63 -0.38 9.17
N LEU A 96 10.53 -1.03 8.77
CA LEU A 96 10.54 -2.44 8.36
C LEU A 96 11.28 -2.65 7.04
N LEU A 97 11.09 -1.75 6.06
CA LEU A 97 11.78 -1.82 4.77
C LEU A 97 13.29 -1.56 4.91
N GLU A 98 13.70 -0.64 5.79
CA GLU A 98 15.12 -0.42 6.10
C GLU A 98 15.75 -1.66 6.73
N LYS A 99 15.03 -2.34 7.62
CA LYS A 99 15.49 -3.60 8.22
C LYS A 99 15.63 -4.74 7.21
N LEU A 100 14.71 -4.83 6.24
CA LEU A 100 14.77 -5.83 5.17
C LEU A 100 15.88 -5.53 4.15
N GLY A 101 16.16 -4.26 3.89
CA GLY A 101 17.12 -3.81 2.89
C GLY A 101 16.59 -3.93 1.45
N GLY A 102 17.32 -3.32 0.50
CA GLY A 102 17.01 -3.40 -0.94
C GLY A 102 15.98 -2.38 -1.45
N TYR A 103 15.49 -1.48 -0.60
CA TYR A 103 14.57 -0.40 -0.98
C TYR A 103 15.24 0.97 -0.83
N VAL A 104 15.04 1.83 -1.83
CA VAL A 104 15.47 3.23 -1.78
C VAL A 104 14.29 4.08 -1.32
N LEU A 105 14.46 4.77 -0.20
CA LEU A 105 13.43 5.56 0.47
C LEU A 105 13.90 7.01 0.54
N GLU A 106 13.01 7.95 0.20
CA GLU A 106 13.25 9.39 0.27
C GLU A 106 12.32 9.98 1.32
N GLU A 107 12.86 10.79 2.23
CA GLU A 107 12.04 11.47 3.22
C GLU A 107 11.23 12.60 2.58
N ARG A 108 9.91 12.57 2.79
CA ARG A 108 8.99 13.60 2.26
C ARG A 108 8.90 14.84 3.16
N GLY A 109 9.29 14.71 4.42
CA GLY A 109 9.03 15.68 5.48
C GLY A 109 7.69 15.45 6.18
N LEU A 110 7.33 16.36 7.09
CA LEU A 110 6.15 16.25 7.92
C LEU A 110 4.88 16.57 7.14
N VAL A 111 3.94 15.61 7.10
CA VAL A 111 2.61 15.78 6.52
C VAL A 111 1.57 15.61 7.62
N ASN A 112 0.69 16.59 7.77
CA ASN A 112 -0.36 16.52 8.78
C ASN A 112 -1.45 15.53 8.34
N ILE A 113 -1.64 14.48 9.14
CA ILE A 113 -2.59 13.41 8.90
C ILE A 113 -3.59 13.46 10.06
N LYS A 114 -4.81 13.95 9.80
CA LYS A 114 -5.96 13.79 10.71
C LYS A 114 -6.31 12.33 10.79
#